data_AF-A0A0N0TUA9-F1
#
_entry.id   AF-A0A0N0TUA9-F1
#
_cell.length_a   1.000
_cell.length_b   1.000
_cell.length_c   1.000
_cell.angle_alpha   90.00
_cell.angle_beta   90.00
_cell.angle_gamma   90.00
#
_symmetry.space_group_name_H-M   'P 1'
#
loop_
_entity.id
_entity.type
_entity.pdbx_description
1 polymer ?
#
loop_
_entity_poly.entity_id
_entity_poly.type
_entity_poly.pdbx_seq_one_letter_code
_entity_poly.pdbx_strand_id
1 'polypeptide(L)' 'MIREGTAAGTLHLAMDVIERTWGGGALNVLFDAYREMRPWRQDGDVQDVYDRVMTLMATR' A
#
# COMPACT_ATOMS: atom_id res chain seq x y z
N MET A 1 0.87 -14.81 2.23
CA MET A 1 1.13 -15.11 0.80
C MET A 1 0.27 -14.15 0.01
N ILE A 2 0.85 -13.06 -0.51
CA ILE A 2 0.09 -12.04 -1.23
C ILE A 2 -0.44 -12.68 -2.53
N ARG A 3 -1.76 -12.61 -2.73
CA ARG A 3 -2.41 -13.17 -3.93
C ARG A 3 -2.39 -12.14 -5.04
N GLU A 4 -1.59 -12.41 -6.07
CA GLU A 4 -1.58 -11.63 -7.31
C GLU A 4 -2.98 -11.66 -7.97
N GLY A 5 -3.43 -10.50 -8.48
CA GLY A 5 -4.77 -10.32 -9.09
C GLY A 5 -5.86 -9.76 -8.17
N THR A 6 -5.55 -9.48 -6.90
CA THR A 6 -6.43 -8.76 -5.96
C THR A 6 -6.05 -7.28 -5.86
N ALA A 7 -6.96 -6.41 -5.41
CA ALA A 7 -6.66 -5.00 -5.19
C ALA A 7 -5.49 -4.79 -4.21
N ALA A 8 -5.41 -5.61 -3.15
CA ALA A 8 -4.31 -5.59 -2.20
C ALA A 8 -2.99 -6.06 -2.82
N GLY A 9 -3.01 -7.12 -3.62
CA GLY A 9 -1.83 -7.59 -4.35
C GLY A 9 -1.28 -6.55 -5.34
N THR A 10 -2.16 -5.88 -6.07
CA THR A 10 -1.78 -4.78 -6.98
C THR A 10 -1.18 -3.60 -6.21
N LEU A 11 -1.72 -3.27 -5.03
CA LEU A 11 -1.17 -2.20 -4.20
C LEU A 11 0.22 -2.55 -3.64
N HIS A 12 0.45 -3.79 -3.24
CA HIS A 12 1.79 -4.23 -2.84
C HIS A 12 2.84 -4.10 -3.95
N LEU A 13 2.48 -4.45 -5.19
CA LEU A 13 3.37 -4.25 -6.35
C LEU A 13 3.64 -2.76 -6.61
N ALA A 14 2.61 -1.91 -6.47
CA ALA A 14 2.79 -0.47 -6.59
C ALA A 14 3.74 0.07 -5.49
N MET A 15 3.63 -0.45 -4.26
CA MET A 15 4.53 -0.09 -3.16
C MET A 15 6.00 -0.43 -3.47
N ASP A 16 6.28 -1.59 -4.08
CA ASP A 16 7.65 -1.96 -4.51
C ASP A 16 8.27 -0.94 -5.49
N VAL A 17 7.44 -0.31 -6.33
CA VAL A 17 7.87 0.70 -7.31
C VAL A 17 8.02 2.08 -6.67
N ILE A 18 7.07 2.45 -5.80
CA ILE A 18 7.08 3.71 -5.03
C ILE A 18 8.32 3.77 -4.12
N GLU A 19 8.66 2.65 -3.49
CA GLU A 19 9.87 2.46 -2.66
C GLU A 19 11.18 2.81 -3.40
N ARG A 20 11.19 2.72 -4.74
CA ARG A 20 12.37 3.03 -5.57
C ARG A 20 12.40 4.45 -6.09
N THR A 21 11.27 5.16 -6.09
CA THR A 21 11.12 6.46 -6.77
C THR A 21 10.94 7.65 -5.82
N TRP A 22 10.38 7.46 -4.62
CA TRP A 22 10.24 8.45 -3.53
C TRP A 22 10.08 9.94 -3.95
N GLY A 23 9.27 10.20 -4.97
CA GLY A 23 8.81 11.54 -5.33
C GLY A 23 7.48 11.85 -4.65
N GLY A 24 7.23 13.11 -4.27
CA GLY A 24 6.00 13.51 -3.58
C GLY A 24 4.69 13.10 -4.28
N GLY A 25 4.71 12.92 -5.61
CA GLY A 25 3.57 12.40 -6.37
C GLY A 25 3.26 10.92 -6.13
N ALA A 26 4.27 10.09 -5.81
CA ALA A 26 4.11 8.66 -5.56
C ALA A 26 3.41 8.39 -4.22
N LEU A 27 3.69 9.22 -3.21
CA LEU A 27 3.01 9.15 -1.91
C LEU A 27 1.53 9.52 -2.03
N ASN A 28 1.17 10.50 -2.87
CA ASN A 28 -0.23 10.88 -3.08
C ASN A 28 -1.05 9.72 -3.66
N VAL A 29 -0.51 9.00 -4.64
CA VAL A 29 -1.16 7.81 -5.23
C VAL A 29 -1.37 6.71 -4.19
N LEU A 30 -0.37 6.48 -3.32
CA LEU A 30 -0.48 5.52 -2.22
C LEU A 30 -1.58 5.90 -1.23
N PHE A 31 -1.67 7.18 -0.85
CA PHE A 31 -2.69 7.67 0.06
C PHE A 31 -4.10 7.60 -0.53
N ASP A 32 -4.26 7.88 -1.82
CA ASP A 32 -5.56 7.74 -2.49
C ASP A 32 -6.00 6.28 -2.57
N ALA A 33 -5.11 5.36 -2.98
CA ALA A 33 -5.40 3.93 -2.99
C ALA A 33 -5.77 3.41 -1.59
N TYR A 34 -5.05 3.86 -0.55
CA TYR A 34 -5.39 3.56 0.84
C TYR A 34 -6.79 4.06 1.22
N ARG A 35 -7.15 5.28 0.83
CA ARG A 35 -8.46 5.87 1.15
C ARG A 35 -9.60 5.08 0.52
N GLU A 36 -9.40 4.54 -0.68
CA GLU A 36 -10.37 3.68 -1.35
C GLU A 36 -10.55 2.33 -0.65
N MET A 37 -9.51 1.80 0.01
CA MET A 37 -9.57 0.52 0.73
C MET A 37 -10.28 0.58 2.09
N ARG A 38 -10.64 1.78 2.57
CA ARG A 38 -11.27 2.00 3.89
C ARG A 38 -12.49 1.11 4.21
N PRO A 39 -13.36 0.71 3.25
CA PRO A 39 -14.46 -0.22 3.50
C PRO A 39 -14.00 -1.62 3.95
N TRP A 40 -12.80 -2.05 3.53
CA TRP A 40 -12.25 -3.38 3.78
C TRP A 40 -11.18 -3.39 4.88
N ARG A 41 -11.16 -2.41 5.78
CA ARG A 41 -10.13 -2.29 6.85
C ARG A 41 -10.03 -3.49 7.83
N GLN A 42 -11.03 -4.38 7.81
CA GLN A 42 -11.06 -5.61 8.62
C GLN A 42 -10.55 -6.83 7.85
N ASP A 43 -10.25 -6.67 6.56
CA ASP A 43 -9.67 -7.70 5.73
C ASP A 43 -8.16 -7.79 6.01
N GLY A 44 -7.66 -9.01 6.20
CA GLY A 44 -6.25 -9.26 6.55
C GLY A 44 -5.28 -8.74 5.49
N ASP A 45 -5.62 -8.86 4.20
CA ASP A 45 -4.73 -8.40 3.13
C ASP A 45 -4.63 -6.86 3.13
N VAL A 46 -5.69 -6.17 3.54
CA VAL A 46 -5.69 -4.69 3.69
C VAL A 46 -4.89 -4.25 4.92
N GLN A 47 -4.89 -5.04 5.99
CA GLN A 47 -4.07 -4.77 7.16
C GLN A 47 -2.57 -4.97 6.86
N ASP A 48 -2.21 -5.99 6.10
CA ASP A 48 -0.81 -6.22 5.67
C ASP A 48 -0.26 -5.05 4.84
N VAL A 49 -1.09 -4.46 3.95
CA VAL A 49 -0.74 -3.23 3.23
C VAL A 49 -0.53 -2.07 4.20
N TYR A 50 -1.44 -1.89 5.17
CA TYR A 50 -1.34 -0.81 6.16
C TYR A 50 -0.05 -0.88 6.97
N ASP A 51 0.27 -2.06 7.51
CA ASP A 51 1.49 -2.27 8.29
C ASP A 51 2.74 -2.00 7.46
N ARG A 52 2.74 -2.37 6.19
CA ARG A 52 3.84 -2.10 5.27
C ARG A 52 4.01 -0.60 4.99
N VAL A 53 2.91 0.16 4.77
CA VAL A 53 2.97 1.62 4.58
C VAL A 53 3.52 2.30 5.83
N MET A 54 3.05 1.91 7.01
CA MET A 54 3.52 2.48 8.27
C MET A 54 4.99 2.17 8.53
N THR A 55 5.43 0.94 8.23
CA THR A 55 6.85 0.56 8.29
C THR A 55 7.69 1.42 7.35
N LEU A 56 7.23 1.64 6.12
CA LEU A 56 7.92 2.48 5.15
C LEU A 56 8.07 3.94 5.63
N MET A 57 7.03 4.50 6.25
CA MET A 57 7.07 5.86 6.80
C MET A 57 7.94 5.96 8.05
N ALA A 58 7.98 4.91 8.88
CA ALA A 58 8.72 4.88 10.15
C ALA A 58 10.22 4.59 10.00
N THR A 59 10.64 3.96 8.90
CA THR A 59 12.06 3.67 8.63
C THR A 59 12.79 4.87 8.02
N ARG A 60 12.34 6.08 8.36
CA ARG A 60 12.88 7.35 7.89
C ARG A 60 13.32 8.23 9.04
#